data_AF-A0A967CK87-F1
#
_entry.id   AF-A0A967CK87-F1
#
_cell.length_a   1.000
_cell.length_b   1.000
_cell.length_c   1.000
_cell.angle_alpha   90.00
_cell.angle_beta   90.00
_cell.angle_gamma   90.00
#
_symmetry.space_group_name_H-M   'P 1'
#
loop_
_entity.id
_entity.type
_entity.pdbx_description
1 polymer ?
#
loop_
_entity_poly.entity_id
_entity_poly.type
_entity_poly.pdbx_seq_one_letter_code
_entity_poly.pdbx_strand_id
1 'polypeptide(L)' 'TIAAWGTHGAHLDRGAQVKRLLATLKAPVFHLGLSKEGHPKHPLYIAYQQLPEPWEF' A
#
# COMPACT_ATOMS: atom_id res chain seq x y z
N THR A 1 -5.37 6.80 6.11
CA THR A 1 -4.39 7.06 5.03
C THR A 1 -4.50 5.97 3.97
N ILE A 2 -4.37 6.27 2.68
CA ILE A 2 -4.36 5.25 1.60
C ILE A 2 -2.93 5.08 1.06
N ALA A 3 -2.43 3.85 1.04
CA ALA A 3 -1.17 3.48 0.41
C ALA A 3 -1.43 2.94 -1.02
N ALA A 4 -0.69 3.42 -2.01
CA ALA A 4 -0.93 3.09 -3.41
C ALA A 4 0.29 3.30 -4.35
N TRP A 5 1.49 2.87 -3.95
CA TRP A 5 2.74 3.13 -4.69
C TRP A 5 3.13 2.07 -5.74
N GLY A 6 2.38 0.97 -5.85
CA GLY A 6 2.63 -0.12 -6.81
C GLY A 6 3.89 -0.93 -6.52
N THR A 7 4.36 -1.68 -7.53
CA THR A 7 5.56 -2.54 -7.44
C THR A 7 6.87 -1.76 -7.37
N HIS A 8 6.85 -0.45 -7.69
CA HIS A 8 8.01 0.43 -7.49
C HIS A 8 8.46 0.51 -6.02
N GLY A 9 7.62 0.06 -5.08
CA GLY A 9 8.04 -0.14 -3.68
C GLY A 9 9.19 -1.13 -3.52
N ALA A 10 9.42 -2.06 -4.44
CA ALA A 10 10.56 -2.99 -4.38
C ALA A 10 11.90 -2.28 -4.62
N HIS A 11 11.90 -1.15 -5.33
CA HIS A 11 13.11 -0.40 -5.63
C HIS A 11 13.78 0.09 -4.34
N LEU A 12 15.00 -0.38 -4.08
CA LEU A 12 15.80 -0.07 -2.90
C LEU A 12 15.09 -0.38 -1.56
N ASP A 13 14.23 -1.39 -1.54
CA ASP A 13 13.41 -1.77 -0.35
C ASP A 13 12.53 -0.61 0.17
N ARG A 14 12.21 0.36 -0.67
CA ARG A 14 11.54 1.59 -0.21
C ARG A 14 10.16 1.30 0.35
N GLY A 15 9.45 0.33 -0.23
CA GLY A 15 8.12 -0.11 0.22
C GLY A 15 8.14 -0.65 1.64
N ALA A 16 9.14 -1.46 2.01
CA ALA A 16 9.25 -1.96 3.39
C ALA A 16 9.67 -0.86 4.38
N GLN A 17 10.51 0.09 3.96
CA GLN A 17 10.84 1.26 4.79
C GLN A 17 9.60 2.12 5.07
N VAL A 18 8.79 2.40 4.05
CA VAL A 18 7.54 3.16 4.21
C VAL A 18 6.55 2.39 5.06
N LYS A 19 6.42 1.07 4.86
CA LYS A 19 5.60 0.19 5.71
C LYS A 19 6.01 0.30 7.19
N ARG A 20 7.31 0.23 7.51
CA ARG A 20 7.82 0.43 8.88
C ARG A 20 7.48 1.81 9.44
N LEU A 21 7.60 2.86 8.62
CA LEU A 21 7.21 4.22 9.01
C LEU A 21 5.70 4.31 9.29
N LEU A 22 4.87 3.74 8.43
CA LEU A 22 3.42 3.75 8.57
C LEU A 22 2.97 2.97 9.82
N ALA A 23 3.66 1.90 10.20
CA ALA A 23 3.38 1.16 11.43
C ALA A 23 3.59 2.00 12.71
N THR A 24 4.31 3.13 12.63
CA THR A 24 4.45 4.06 13.75
C THR A 24 3.27 5.03 13.88
N LEU A 25 2.40 5.11 12.88
CA LEU A 25 1.23 5.98 12.92
C LEU A 25 0.15 5.38 13.82
N LYS A 26 -0.41 6.20 14.71
CA LYS A 26 -1.63 5.85 15.48
C LYS A 26 -2.89 6.10 14.64
N ALA A 27 -2.89 5.66 13.39
CA ALA A 27 -4.00 5.86 12.46
C ALA A 27 -4.09 4.69 11.48
N PRO A 28 -5.31 4.30 11.07
CA PRO A 28 -5.50 3.20 10.14
C PRO A 28 -4.93 3.54 8.75
N VAL A 29 -4.24 2.55 8.20
CA VAL A 29 -3.71 2.56 6.83
C VAL A 29 -4.56 1.63 6.00
N PHE A 30 -4.93 2.08 4.81
CA PHE A 30 -5.75 1.35 3.86
C PHE A 30 -4.99 1.16 2.55
N HIS A 31 -5.41 0.18 1.74
CA HIS A 31 -4.95 -0.03 0.37
C HIS A 31 -6.14 -0.28 -0.55
N LEU A 32 -5.91 -0.16 -1.86
CA LEU A 32 -6.90 -0.54 -2.89
C LEU A 32 -6.64 -1.95 -3.45
N GLY A 33 -5.82 -2.73 -2.75
CA GLY A 33 -5.40 -4.09 -3.11
C GLY A 33 -3.89 -4.23 -3.11
N LEU A 34 -3.41 -5.46 -3.06
CA LEU A 34 -1.98 -5.79 -2.99
C LEU A 34 -1.49 -6.48 -4.26
N SER A 35 -0.23 -6.23 -4.63
CA SER A 35 0.50 -7.00 -5.64
C SER A 35 0.84 -8.40 -5.10
N LYS A 36 1.34 -9.29 -5.97
CA LYS A 36 1.81 -10.62 -5.55
C LYS A 36 2.91 -10.56 -4.47
N GLU A 37 3.69 -9.50 -4.46
CA GLU A 37 4.78 -9.25 -3.51
C GLU A 37 4.31 -8.48 -2.26
N GLY A 38 3.00 -8.23 -2.13
CA GLY A 38 2.42 -7.55 -0.96
C GLY A 38 2.56 -6.02 -0.99
N HIS A 39 2.83 -5.41 -2.15
CA HIS A 39 2.87 -3.95 -2.29
C HIS A 39 1.49 -3.38 -2.61
N PRO A 40 1.08 -2.24 -2.02
CA PRO A 40 -0.18 -1.57 -2.38
C PRO A 40 -0.23 -1.23 -3.86
N LYS A 41 -1.25 -1.69 -4.58
CA LYS A 41 -1.41 -1.44 -6.01
C LYS A 41 -1.59 0.05 -6.29
N HIS A 42 -1.10 0.49 -7.45
CA HIS A 42 -1.26 1.87 -7.90
C HIS A 42 -2.69 2.10 -8.41
N PRO A 43 -3.36 3.23 -8.09
CA PRO A 43 -4.77 3.44 -8.42
C PRO A 43 -5.06 3.42 -9.93
N LEU A 44 -4.06 3.79 -10.74
CA LEU A 44 -4.14 3.72 -12.22
C LEU A 44 -4.51 2.33 -12.75
N TYR A 45 -4.19 1.26 -12.03
CA TYR A 45 -4.43 -0.14 -12.47
C TYR A 45 -5.55 -0.83 -11.69
N ILE A 46 -6.43 -0.06 -11.07
CA ILE A 46 -7.50 -0.57 -10.21
C ILE A 46 -8.83 -0.04 -10.74
N ALA A 47 -9.87 -0.87 -10.66
CA ALA A 47 -11.21 -0.46 -11.04
C ALA A 47 -11.70 0.72 -10.18
N TYR A 48 -12.42 1.65 -10.79
CA TYR A 48 -12.96 2.83 -10.09
C TYR A 48 -13.84 2.48 -8.88
N GLN A 49 -14.53 1.32 -8.93
CA GLN A 49 -15.42 0.86 -7.87
C GLN A 49 -14.68 0.22 -6.69
N GLN A 50 -13.36 0.04 -6.77
CA GLN A 50 -12.59 -0.57 -5.69
C GLN A 50 -12.64 0.32 -4.44
N LEU A 51 -13.11 -0.26 -3.34
CA LEU A 51 -13.12 0.40 -2.05
C LEU A 51 -11.78 0.18 -1.32
N PRO A 52 -11.35 1.13 -0.48
CA PRO A 52 -10.21 0.93 0.40
C PRO A 52 -10.45 -0.20 1.42
N GLU A 53 -9.46 -1.04 1.59
CA GLU A 53 -9.44 -2.13 2.57
C GLU A 53 -8.36 -1.86 3.61
N PRO A 54 -8.56 -2.21 4.90
CA PRO A 54 -7.51 -2.10 5.91
C PRO A 54 -6.26 -2.86 5.47
N TRP A 55 -5.11 -2.21 5.61
CA TRP A 55 -3.84 -2.83 5.33
C TRP A 55 -3.23 -3.32 6.65
N GLU A 56 -3.38 -4.62 6.91
CA GLU A 56 -2.89 -5.26 8.13
C GLU A 56 -1.39 -5.57 8.00
N PHE A 57 -0.56 -4.91 8.82
CA PHE A 57 0.88 -5.14 8.88
C PHE A 57 1.60 -4.64 10.13
#